data_AF-A0A653CJ97-F1
#
_entry.id   AF-A0A653CJ97-F1
#
_cell.length_a   1.000
_cell.length_b   1.000
_cell.length_c   1.000
_cell.angle_alpha   90.00
_cell.angle_beta   90.00
_cell.angle_gamma   90.00
#
_symmetry.space_group_name_H-M   'P 1'
#
loop_
_entity.id
_entity.type
_entity.pdbx_description
1 polymer ?
#
loop_
_entity_poly.entity_id
_entity_poly.type
_entity_poly.pdbx_seq_one_letter_code
_entity_poly.pdbx_strand_id
1 'polypeptide(L)'
;MTTQGAPPSLEEPYPGCGDFVKLAFTRKGIPDDTIDIMTASLSKNTLKQYNSTFSKWWGFCRGEIETILQPNAQKILSFLKTEFDKGAQYSTLNTHRSALNLICDGGNSEIVVRFMKGIFKLRPQFPKYQETWHPQPVLAYLSTLYPLDKLNLELSTIRMVLLLALCTAQRAQTFSKIRLSNIKISEVGLEIRFSDFLKTSGPKKPHPVLRFHFFRENPEHCICSTLMHYIEKNKGI
;
A
#
# COMPACT_ATOMS: atom_id res chain seq x y z
N MET A 1 56.07 20.05 15.66
CA MET A 1 55.30 18.80 15.52
C MET A 1 53.92 19.16 14.99
N THR A 2 53.76 19.12 13.68
CA THR A 2 52.50 19.36 12.97
C THR A 2 51.69 18.07 12.97
N THR A 3 50.60 18.03 13.72
CA THR A 3 49.63 16.93 13.70
C THR A 3 48.90 16.95 12.36
N GLN A 4 49.20 15.98 11.48
CA GLN A 4 48.41 15.71 10.29
C GLN A 4 47.05 15.16 10.71
N GLY A 5 45.99 15.92 10.43
CA GLY A 5 44.62 15.43 10.54
C GLY A 5 44.36 14.36 9.50
N ALA A 6 43.76 13.24 9.90
CA ALA A 6 43.31 12.20 8.99
C ALA A 6 42.34 12.79 7.94
N PRO A 7 42.41 12.35 6.67
CA PRO A 7 41.47 12.80 5.66
C PRO A 7 40.04 12.40 6.05
N PRO A 8 39.02 13.22 5.73
CA PRO A 8 37.62 12.84 5.95
C PRO A 8 37.34 11.57 5.14
N SER A 9 36.81 10.54 5.80
CA SER A 9 36.32 9.34 5.14
C SER A 9 35.32 9.73 4.05
N LEU A 10 35.58 9.31 2.81
CA LEU A 10 34.64 9.46 1.70
C LEU A 10 33.33 8.77 2.08
N GLU A 11 32.26 9.54 2.29
CA GLU A 11 30.93 8.99 2.53
C GLU A 11 30.51 8.18 1.30
N GLU A 12 30.29 6.87 1.46
CA GLU A 12 29.79 6.06 0.36
C GLU A 12 28.39 6.54 -0.06
N PRO A 13 28.09 6.64 -1.36
CA PRO A 13 26.77 7.05 -1.82
C PRO A 13 25.73 5.98 -1.50
N TYR A 14 24.49 6.39 -1.20
CA TYR A 14 23.38 5.47 -0.97
C TYR A 14 23.12 4.61 -2.23
N PRO A 15 23.21 3.26 -2.13
CA PRO A 15 23.15 2.37 -3.29
C PRO A 15 21.75 2.18 -3.87
N GLY A 16 20.71 2.73 -3.21
CA GLY A 16 19.32 2.49 -3.58
C GLY A 16 18.68 1.36 -2.76
N CYS A 17 17.34 1.35 -2.69
CA CYS A 17 16.62 0.53 -1.72
C CYS A 17 16.81 -0.97 -1.90
N GLY A 18 16.82 -1.45 -3.15
CA GLY A 18 16.96 -2.88 -3.44
C GLY A 18 18.33 -3.39 -3.01
N ASP A 19 19.38 -2.75 -3.49
CA ASP A 19 20.77 -3.12 -3.20
C ASP A 19 21.10 -2.93 -1.72
N PHE A 20 20.52 -1.91 -1.08
CA PHE A 20 20.63 -1.72 0.37
C PHE A 20 20.05 -2.89 1.17
N VAL A 21 18.85 -3.36 0.82
CA VAL A 21 18.22 -4.50 1.50
C VAL A 21 19.01 -5.79 1.26
N LYS A 22 19.48 -6.01 0.02
CA LYS A 22 20.35 -7.15 -0.31
C LYS A 22 21.63 -7.12 0.53
N LEU A 23 22.33 -5.99 0.55
CA LEU A 23 23.56 -5.79 1.33
C LEU A 23 23.34 -6.08 2.83
N ALA A 24 22.24 -5.61 3.39
CA ALA A 24 21.88 -5.85 4.79
C ALA A 24 21.66 -7.34 5.09
N PHE A 25 21.03 -8.10 4.19
CA PHE A 25 20.83 -9.54 4.37
C PHE A 25 22.10 -10.35 4.11
N THR A 26 22.91 -9.98 3.11
CA THR A 26 24.21 -10.63 2.87
C THR A 26 25.12 -10.51 4.08
N ARG A 27 25.14 -9.35 4.77
CA ARG A 27 25.89 -9.17 6.02
C ARG A 27 25.39 -10.03 7.19
N LYS A 28 24.14 -10.50 7.15
CA LYS A 28 23.62 -11.48 8.11
C LYS A 28 24.01 -12.92 7.78
N GLY A 29 24.82 -13.14 6.74
CA GLY A 29 25.22 -14.46 6.28
C GLY A 29 24.12 -15.21 5.54
N ILE A 30 23.12 -14.50 5.01
CA ILE A 30 22.02 -15.10 4.25
C ILE A 30 22.50 -15.32 2.80
N PRO A 31 22.37 -16.54 2.25
CA PRO A 31 22.72 -16.82 0.85
C PRO A 31 21.87 -16.04 -0.16
N ASP A 32 22.44 -15.69 -1.31
CA ASP A 32 21.79 -14.84 -2.33
C ASP A 32 20.46 -15.41 -2.86
N ASP A 33 20.39 -16.73 -3.05
CA ASP A 33 19.15 -17.41 -3.48
C ASP A 33 18.00 -17.25 -2.47
N THR A 34 18.35 -17.20 -1.18
CA THR A 34 17.42 -16.99 -0.07
C THR A 34 17.04 -15.51 0.06
N ILE A 35 17.97 -14.60 -0.22
CA ILE A 35 17.73 -13.14 -0.23
C ILE A 35 16.65 -12.79 -1.26
N ASP A 36 16.69 -13.39 -2.44
CA ASP A 36 15.68 -13.16 -3.48
C ASP A 36 14.28 -13.57 -3.01
N ILE A 37 14.16 -14.71 -2.31
CA ILE A 37 12.90 -15.17 -1.71
C ILE A 37 12.43 -14.23 -0.61
N MET A 38 13.32 -13.80 0.29
CA MET A 38 12.98 -12.86 1.37
C MET A 38 12.53 -11.51 0.83
N THR A 39 13.18 -11.02 -0.22
CA THR A 39 12.85 -9.75 -0.87
C THR A 39 11.49 -9.80 -1.54
N ALA A 40 11.05 -10.97 -2.03
CA ALA A 40 9.72 -11.16 -2.60
C ALA A 40 8.56 -10.92 -1.60
N SER A 41 8.85 -10.88 -0.28
CA SER A 41 7.86 -10.49 0.73
C SER A 41 7.43 -9.01 0.64
N LEU A 42 8.20 -8.18 -0.07
CA LEU A 42 7.96 -6.74 -0.20
C LEU A 42 7.38 -6.41 -1.57
N SER A 43 6.25 -5.70 -1.58
CA SER A 43 5.72 -5.17 -2.84
C SER A 43 6.60 -4.05 -3.39
N LYS A 44 6.57 -3.82 -4.72
CA LYS A 44 7.24 -2.68 -5.36
C LYS A 44 6.88 -1.33 -4.72
N ASN A 45 5.62 -1.17 -4.30
CA ASN A 45 5.16 0.04 -3.62
C ASN A 45 5.78 0.16 -2.21
N THR A 46 5.91 -0.94 -1.48
CA THR A 46 6.58 -0.97 -0.16
C THR A 46 8.04 -0.58 -0.30
N LEU A 47 8.76 -1.13 -1.30
CA LEU A 47 10.16 -0.75 -1.58
C LEU A 47 10.28 0.73 -1.92
N LYS A 48 9.39 1.26 -2.76
CA LYS A 48 9.36 2.70 -3.08
C LYS A 48 9.16 3.56 -1.82
N GLN A 49 8.27 3.14 -0.92
CA GLN A 49 8.03 3.83 0.34
C GLN A 49 9.24 3.73 1.28
N TYR A 50 9.90 2.58 1.35
CA TYR A 50 11.06 2.36 2.21
C TYR A 50 12.32 3.08 1.71
N ASN A 51 12.45 3.29 0.40
CA ASN A 51 13.57 4.01 -0.20
C ASN A 51 13.82 5.38 0.43
N SER A 52 12.76 6.14 0.73
CA SER A 52 12.89 7.42 1.42
C SER A 52 13.44 7.28 2.83
N THR A 53 13.06 6.21 3.55
CA THR A 53 13.64 5.92 4.87
C THR A 53 15.11 5.59 4.76
N PHE A 54 15.48 4.65 3.89
CA PHE A 54 16.85 4.17 3.81
C PHE A 54 17.81 5.26 3.34
N SER A 55 17.41 6.10 2.40
CA SER A 55 18.20 7.28 2.00
C SER A 55 18.45 8.24 3.17
N LYS A 56 17.41 8.54 3.98
CA LYS A 56 17.57 9.39 5.18
C LYS A 56 18.41 8.73 6.26
N TRP A 57 18.23 7.44 6.49
CA TRP A 57 19.00 6.65 7.45
C TRP A 57 20.48 6.60 7.07
N TRP A 58 20.76 6.41 5.78
CA TRP A 58 22.10 6.41 5.22
C TRP A 58 22.82 7.73 5.50
N GLY A 59 22.15 8.86 5.20
CA GLY A 59 22.68 10.20 5.52
C GLY A 59 22.80 10.46 7.02
N PHE A 60 21.86 9.98 7.84
CA PHE A 60 21.94 10.10 9.31
C PHE A 60 23.16 9.37 9.89
N CYS A 61 23.52 8.23 9.32
CA CYS A 61 24.69 7.47 9.73
C CYS A 61 25.99 7.94 9.07
N ARG A 62 25.95 8.99 8.22
CA ARG A 62 27.12 9.55 7.53
C ARG A 62 27.93 8.51 6.76
N GLY A 63 27.25 7.53 6.16
CA GLY A 63 27.94 6.45 5.44
C GLY A 63 28.72 5.46 6.31
N GLU A 64 28.60 5.49 7.64
CA GLU A 64 29.22 4.47 8.51
C GLU A 64 28.54 3.09 8.33
N ILE A 65 29.10 2.26 7.45
CA ILE A 65 28.51 0.98 6.99
C ILE A 65 28.11 0.07 8.16
N GLU A 66 28.96 -0.07 9.18
CA GLU A 66 28.68 -0.95 10.32
C GLU A 66 27.45 -0.48 11.11
N THR A 67 27.35 0.83 11.37
CA THR A 67 26.18 1.46 11.99
C THR A 67 24.92 1.31 11.11
N ILE A 68 25.09 1.45 9.80
CA ILE A 68 24.01 1.41 8.81
C ILE A 68 23.38 0.02 8.71
N LEU A 69 24.20 -1.03 8.67
CA LEU A 69 23.78 -2.41 8.42
C LEU A 69 23.40 -3.16 9.70
N GLN A 70 23.86 -2.69 10.87
CA GLN A 70 23.45 -3.23 12.17
C GLN A 70 22.96 -2.14 13.14
N PRO A 71 21.84 -1.45 12.85
CA PRO A 71 21.26 -0.53 13.80
C PRO A 71 20.83 -1.26 15.09
N ASN A 72 21.24 -0.72 16.24
CA ASN A 72 20.61 -1.07 17.51
C ASN A 72 19.40 -0.18 17.79
N ALA A 73 18.59 -0.58 18.78
CA ALA A 73 17.39 0.15 19.15
C ALA A 73 17.66 1.62 19.52
N GLN A 74 18.80 1.92 20.17
CA GLN A 74 19.19 3.25 20.59
C GLN A 74 19.46 4.16 19.39
N LYS A 75 20.18 3.69 18.37
CA LYS A 75 20.49 4.47 17.16
C LYS A 75 19.22 4.72 16.33
N ILE A 76 18.33 3.73 16.24
CA ILE A 76 17.01 3.91 15.62
C ILE A 76 16.21 4.99 16.36
N LEU A 77 16.21 4.94 17.70
CA LEU A 77 15.53 5.94 18.52
C LEU A 77 16.08 7.35 18.27
N SER A 78 17.41 7.51 18.21
CA SER A 78 18.05 8.79 17.88
C SER A 78 17.63 9.29 16.50
N PHE A 79 17.61 8.42 15.50
CA PHE A 79 17.16 8.79 14.15
C PHE A 79 15.69 9.21 14.12
N LEU A 80 14.79 8.43 14.75
CA LEU A 80 13.37 8.76 14.81
C LEU A 80 13.13 10.07 15.56
N LYS A 81 13.91 10.35 16.61
CA LYS A 81 13.89 11.65 17.29
C LYS A 81 14.30 12.78 16.32
N THR A 82 15.42 12.63 15.62
CA THR A 82 15.88 13.63 14.65
C THR A 82 14.82 13.93 13.59
N GLU A 83 14.15 12.89 13.06
CA GLU A 83 13.07 13.10 12.09
C GLU A 83 11.81 13.72 12.73
N PHE A 84 11.49 13.37 13.98
CA PHE A 84 10.41 14.02 14.74
C PHE A 84 10.67 15.52 14.97
N ASP A 85 11.90 15.88 15.32
CA ASP A 85 12.33 17.26 15.53
C ASP A 85 12.26 18.07 14.21
N LYS A 86 12.52 17.43 13.06
CA LYS A 86 12.28 17.99 11.72
C LYS A 86 10.79 18.10 11.33
N GLY A 87 9.87 17.70 12.20
CA GLY A 87 8.43 17.82 11.97
C GLY A 87 7.78 16.57 11.35
N ALA A 88 8.48 15.43 11.27
CA ALA A 88 7.86 14.20 10.80
C ALA A 88 6.68 13.78 11.68
N GLN A 89 5.64 13.30 11.02
CA GLN A 89 4.39 12.88 11.63
C GLN A 89 4.44 11.40 12.03
N TYR A 90 3.50 10.97 12.88
CA TYR A 90 3.44 9.59 13.39
C TYR A 90 3.47 8.54 12.25
N SER A 91 2.68 8.72 11.19
CA SER A 91 2.63 7.78 10.06
C SER A 91 3.97 7.66 9.32
N THR A 92 4.68 8.78 9.14
CA THR A 92 6.02 8.82 8.54
C THR A 92 7.04 8.14 9.44
N LEU A 93 7.03 8.45 10.74
CA LEU A 93 7.94 7.84 11.72
C LEU A 93 7.69 6.33 11.86
N ASN A 94 6.43 5.89 11.79
CA ASN A 94 6.09 4.47 11.82
C ASN A 94 6.54 3.75 10.53
N THR A 95 6.55 4.45 9.39
CA THR A 95 7.15 3.94 8.15
C THR A 95 8.66 3.79 8.32
N HIS A 96 9.34 4.79 8.88
CA HIS A 96 10.77 4.74 9.17
C HIS A 96 11.12 3.56 10.09
N ARG A 97 10.38 3.41 11.19
CA ARG A 97 10.50 2.29 12.11
C ARG A 97 10.33 0.94 11.40
N SER A 98 9.27 0.77 10.62
CA SER A 98 8.98 -0.49 9.92
C SER A 98 10.06 -0.84 8.90
N ALA A 99 10.55 0.14 8.15
CA ALA A 99 11.61 -0.05 7.16
C ALA A 99 12.93 -0.45 7.83
N LEU A 100 13.33 0.23 8.91
CA LEU A 100 14.52 -0.16 9.67
C LEU A 100 14.36 -1.51 10.36
N ASN A 101 13.13 -1.88 10.73
CA ASN A 101 12.87 -3.21 11.28
C ASN A 101 13.09 -4.35 10.27
N LEU A 102 13.14 -4.05 8.97
CA LEU A 102 13.46 -5.04 7.95
C LEU A 102 14.93 -5.50 8.04
N ILE A 103 15.82 -4.56 8.35
CA ILE A 103 17.27 -4.81 8.40
C ILE A 103 17.76 -5.16 9.81
N CYS A 104 17.05 -4.78 10.87
CA CYS A 104 17.39 -5.09 12.26
C CYS A 104 16.14 -5.27 13.11
N ASP A 105 16.19 -6.05 14.19
CA ASP A 105 15.01 -6.23 15.06
C ASP A 105 14.78 -5.06 16.05
N GLY A 106 15.65 -4.04 16.02
CA GLY A 106 15.62 -2.92 16.95
C GLY A 106 14.37 -2.04 16.83
N GLY A 107 13.73 -2.00 15.65
CA GLY A 107 12.51 -1.21 15.41
C GLY A 107 11.31 -1.68 16.24
N ASN A 108 11.28 -2.94 16.66
CA ASN A 108 10.24 -3.52 17.50
C ASN A 108 10.63 -3.63 18.99
N SER A 109 11.80 -3.13 19.36
CA SER A 109 12.21 -3.05 20.77
C SER A 109 11.21 -2.25 21.62
N GLU A 110 11.13 -2.58 22.90
CA GLU A 110 10.20 -1.94 23.84
C GLU A 110 10.41 -0.41 23.89
N ILE A 111 11.66 0.04 23.88
CA ILE A 111 11.99 1.47 23.95
C ILE A 111 11.51 2.24 22.71
N VAL A 112 11.63 1.65 21.50
CA VAL A 112 11.15 2.28 20.27
C VAL A 112 9.62 2.27 20.22
N VAL A 113 8.98 1.20 20.67
CA VAL A 113 7.51 1.14 20.79
C VAL A 113 6.99 2.18 21.79
N ARG A 114 7.66 2.34 22.95
CA ARG A 114 7.33 3.35 23.95
C ARG A 114 7.49 4.76 23.39
N PHE A 115 8.56 5.01 22.62
CA PHE A 115 8.79 6.28 21.94
C PHE A 115 7.67 6.60 20.94
N MET A 116 7.26 5.66 20.09
CA MET A 116 6.14 5.85 19.17
C MET A 116 4.84 6.19 19.89
N LYS A 117 4.55 5.53 21.03
CA LYS A 117 3.41 5.89 21.90
C LYS A 117 3.51 7.33 22.41
N GLY A 118 4.72 7.77 22.76
CA GLY A 118 5.01 9.16 23.15
C GLY A 118 4.74 10.15 22.02
N ILE A 119 5.23 9.87 20.81
CA ILE A 119 4.96 10.69 19.61
C ILE A 119 3.46 10.87 19.39
N PHE A 120 2.69 9.77 19.45
CA PHE A 120 1.24 9.85 19.28
C PHE A 120 0.58 10.76 20.32
N LYS A 121 1.02 10.73 21.59
CA LYS A 121 0.48 11.62 22.62
C LYS A 121 0.88 13.09 22.42
N LEU A 122 2.11 13.35 21.96
CA LEU A 122 2.62 14.70 21.71
C LEU A 122 2.02 15.33 20.44
N ARG A 123 1.81 14.53 19.39
CA ARG A 123 1.21 14.94 18.12
C ARG A 123 0.18 13.90 17.67
N PRO A 124 -1.04 13.92 18.25
CA PRO A 124 -2.08 12.99 17.88
C PRO A 124 -2.42 13.11 16.40
N GLN A 125 -2.48 11.96 15.73
CA GLN A 125 -2.98 11.87 14.36
C GLN A 125 -4.28 11.09 14.38
N PHE A 126 -5.38 11.79 14.09
CA PHE A 126 -6.70 11.18 13.96
C PHE A 126 -7.05 11.01 12.48
N PRO A 127 -7.97 10.08 12.15
CA PRO A 127 -8.55 10.02 10.82
C PRO A 127 -9.09 11.39 10.40
N LYS A 128 -8.92 11.74 9.12
CA LYS A 128 -9.42 13.00 8.56
C LYS A 128 -10.95 13.15 8.72
N TYR A 129 -11.66 12.04 8.73
CA TYR A 129 -13.11 11.98 8.82
C TYR A 129 -13.52 11.26 10.10
N GLN A 130 -14.40 11.89 10.88
CA GLN A 130 -14.95 11.32 12.12
C GLN A 130 -16.09 10.34 11.84
N GLU A 131 -16.78 10.55 10.72
CA GLU A 131 -17.93 9.76 10.29
C GLU A 131 -17.72 9.27 8.86
N THR A 132 -18.47 8.22 8.49
CA THR A 132 -18.56 7.77 7.11
C THR A 132 -19.38 8.78 6.29
N TRP A 133 -19.04 8.92 5.02
CA TRP A 133 -19.77 9.80 4.11
C TRP A 133 -21.20 9.28 3.81
N HIS A 134 -22.14 10.19 3.56
CA HIS A 134 -23.53 9.85 3.24
C HIS A 134 -23.68 9.41 1.77
N PRO A 135 -24.13 8.18 1.46
CA PRO A 135 -24.11 7.64 0.09
C PRO A 135 -25.17 8.22 -0.85
N GLN A 136 -26.22 8.84 -0.31
CA GLN A 136 -27.39 9.28 -1.11
C GLN A 136 -27.07 10.23 -2.27
N PRO A 137 -26.15 11.22 -2.16
CA PRO A 137 -25.84 12.09 -3.28
C PRO A 137 -25.25 11.31 -4.47
N VAL A 138 -24.46 10.26 -4.18
CA VAL A 138 -23.89 9.40 -5.22
C VAL A 138 -24.97 8.50 -5.81
N LEU A 139 -25.86 7.93 -4.99
CA LEU A 139 -27.00 7.16 -5.48
C LEU A 139 -27.92 8.01 -6.36
N ALA A 140 -28.26 9.24 -5.93
CA ALA A 140 -29.07 10.17 -6.70
C ALA A 140 -28.40 10.53 -8.04
N TYR A 141 -27.09 10.76 -8.06
CA TYR A 141 -26.34 10.95 -9.31
C TYR A 141 -26.38 9.69 -10.20
N LEU A 142 -26.20 8.50 -9.63
CA LEU A 142 -26.32 7.26 -10.40
C LEU A 142 -27.72 7.09 -11.00
N SER A 143 -28.78 7.52 -10.30
CA SER A 143 -30.14 7.50 -10.84
C SER A 143 -30.30 8.35 -12.10
N THR A 144 -29.58 9.48 -12.22
CA THR A 144 -29.62 10.32 -13.44
C THR A 144 -28.92 9.68 -14.63
N LEU A 145 -28.05 8.69 -14.38
CA LEU A 145 -27.36 7.91 -15.41
C LEU A 145 -28.19 6.71 -15.88
N TYR A 146 -29.52 6.82 -15.88
CA TYR A 146 -30.45 5.82 -16.40
C TYR A 146 -31.40 6.49 -17.40
N PRO A 147 -31.80 5.86 -18.51
CA PRO A 147 -31.51 4.48 -18.95
C PRO A 147 -30.09 4.29 -19.50
N LEU A 148 -29.60 3.05 -19.42
CA LEU A 148 -28.21 2.68 -19.76
C LEU A 148 -27.87 2.97 -21.23
N ASP A 149 -28.82 2.79 -22.15
CA ASP A 149 -28.60 2.92 -23.61
C ASP A 149 -28.20 4.33 -24.05
N LYS A 150 -28.49 5.35 -23.22
CA LYS A 150 -28.13 6.74 -23.50
C LYS A 150 -26.74 7.12 -23.01
N LEU A 151 -26.07 6.28 -22.24
CA LEU A 151 -24.77 6.59 -21.66
C LEU A 151 -23.66 6.39 -22.70
N ASN A 152 -22.70 7.30 -22.75
CA ASN A 152 -21.43 7.04 -23.45
C ASN A 152 -20.54 6.07 -22.66
N LEU A 153 -19.41 5.65 -23.23
CA LEU A 153 -18.51 4.67 -22.58
C LEU A 153 -17.92 5.20 -21.26
N GLU A 154 -17.60 6.49 -21.21
CA GLU A 154 -17.06 7.15 -20.01
C GLU A 154 -18.04 7.11 -18.84
N LEU A 155 -19.28 7.58 -19.05
CA LEU A 155 -20.34 7.57 -18.04
C LEU A 155 -20.71 6.14 -17.64
N SER A 156 -20.70 5.20 -18.58
CA SER A 156 -20.91 3.77 -18.28
C SER A 156 -19.81 3.22 -17.36
N THR A 157 -18.55 3.62 -17.60
CA THR A 157 -17.41 3.24 -16.76
C THR A 157 -17.55 3.82 -15.35
N ILE A 158 -17.83 5.13 -15.24
CA ILE A 158 -18.02 5.82 -13.96
C ILE A 158 -19.13 5.14 -13.16
N ARG A 159 -20.29 4.92 -13.79
CA ARG A 159 -21.44 4.28 -13.17
C ARG A 159 -21.11 2.88 -12.66
N MET A 160 -20.47 2.05 -13.50
CA MET A 160 -20.06 0.69 -13.13
C MET A 160 -19.11 0.69 -11.93
N VAL A 161 -18.05 1.50 -11.97
CA VAL A 161 -17.04 1.53 -10.90
C VAL A 161 -17.63 2.03 -9.58
N LEU A 162 -18.51 3.05 -9.63
CA LEU A 162 -19.19 3.55 -8.44
C LEU A 162 -20.13 2.50 -7.82
N LEU A 163 -20.93 1.80 -8.62
CA LEU A 163 -21.77 0.71 -8.12
C LEU A 163 -20.94 -0.45 -7.54
N LEU A 164 -19.83 -0.83 -8.20
CA LEU A 164 -18.89 -1.82 -7.66
C LEU A 164 -18.33 -1.37 -6.30
N ALA A 165 -17.89 -0.11 -6.19
CA ALA A 165 -17.36 0.45 -4.95
C ALA A 165 -18.40 0.46 -3.82
N LEU A 166 -19.61 0.93 -4.11
CA LEU A 166 -20.71 1.01 -3.16
C LEU A 166 -21.18 -0.36 -2.67
N CYS A 167 -21.37 -1.32 -3.57
CA CYS A 167 -21.91 -2.62 -3.22
C CYS A 167 -20.89 -3.54 -2.54
N THR A 168 -19.58 -3.34 -2.77
CA THR A 168 -18.55 -4.31 -2.31
C THR A 168 -17.57 -3.76 -1.29
N ALA A 169 -17.50 -2.43 -1.14
CA ALA A 169 -16.47 -1.73 -0.35
C ALA A 169 -15.02 -2.18 -0.66
N GLN A 170 -14.77 -2.69 -1.86
CA GLN A 170 -13.45 -3.14 -2.29
C GLN A 170 -12.54 -1.96 -2.66
N ARG A 171 -11.23 -2.21 -2.65
CA ARG A 171 -10.22 -1.21 -3.06
C ARG A 171 -10.24 -1.04 -4.57
N ALA A 172 -9.88 0.14 -5.06
CA ALA A 172 -9.72 0.40 -6.49
C ALA A 172 -8.78 -0.60 -7.20
N GLN A 173 -7.71 -1.03 -6.51
CA GLN A 173 -6.80 -2.08 -7.01
C GLN A 173 -7.50 -3.43 -7.24
N THR A 174 -8.53 -3.76 -6.47
CA THR A 174 -9.32 -4.97 -6.69
C THR A 174 -10.08 -4.86 -8.01
N PHE A 175 -10.66 -3.69 -8.30
CA PHE A 175 -11.41 -3.48 -9.55
C PHE A 175 -10.53 -3.54 -10.79
N SER A 176 -9.29 -3.02 -10.72
CA SER A 176 -8.35 -3.14 -11.84
C SER A 176 -7.87 -4.57 -12.12
N LYS A 177 -8.18 -5.52 -11.23
CA LYS A 177 -7.89 -6.95 -11.38
C LYS A 177 -9.10 -7.77 -11.85
N ILE A 178 -10.23 -7.14 -12.14
CA ILE A 178 -11.38 -7.81 -12.75
C ILE A 178 -11.02 -8.18 -14.19
N ARG A 179 -11.22 -9.46 -14.53
CA ARG A 179 -11.04 -9.99 -15.89
C ARG A 179 -12.39 -10.47 -16.40
N LEU A 180 -12.73 -10.11 -17.64
CA LEU A 180 -13.99 -10.51 -18.26
C LEU A 180 -14.15 -12.04 -18.30
N SER A 181 -13.07 -12.77 -18.55
CA SER A 181 -13.04 -14.25 -18.54
C SER A 181 -13.42 -14.87 -17.20
N ASN A 182 -13.34 -14.11 -16.10
CA ASN A 182 -13.62 -14.56 -14.75
C ASN A 182 -15.00 -14.09 -14.25
N ILE A 183 -15.80 -13.49 -15.13
CA ILE A 183 -17.18 -13.09 -14.83
C ILE A 183 -18.11 -14.21 -15.29
N LYS A 184 -18.90 -14.74 -14.35
CA LYS A 184 -19.94 -15.73 -14.63
C LYS A 184 -21.30 -15.06 -14.51
N ILE A 185 -22.09 -15.13 -15.57
CA ILE A 185 -23.47 -14.62 -15.61
C ILE A 185 -24.40 -15.81 -15.45
N SER A 186 -25.46 -15.62 -14.68
CA SER A 186 -26.53 -16.58 -14.42
C SER A 186 -27.88 -15.88 -14.46
N GLU A 187 -28.98 -16.64 -14.43
CA GLU A 187 -30.33 -16.07 -14.38
C GLU A 187 -30.59 -15.22 -13.11
N VAL A 188 -29.89 -15.56 -12.03
CA VAL A 188 -30.03 -14.91 -10.72
C VAL A 188 -29.21 -13.61 -10.63
N GLY A 189 -28.10 -13.51 -11.38
CA GLY A 189 -27.19 -12.38 -11.33
C GLY A 189 -25.79 -12.72 -11.84
N LEU A 190 -24.77 -12.08 -11.28
CA LEU A 190 -23.38 -12.23 -11.73
C LEU A 190 -22.40 -12.56 -10.59
N GLU A 191 -21.34 -13.28 -10.93
CA GLU A 191 -20.24 -13.62 -10.05
C GLU A 191 -18.91 -13.22 -10.67
N ILE A 192 -18.08 -12.45 -9.93
CA ILE A 192 -16.73 -12.07 -10.34
C ILE A 192 -15.72 -12.81 -9.48
N ARG A 193 -14.84 -13.59 -10.11
CA ARG A 193 -13.73 -14.29 -9.46
C ARG A 193 -12.39 -13.59 -9.75
N PHE A 194 -11.46 -13.69 -8.81
CA PHE A 194 -10.10 -13.19 -8.98
C PHE A 194 -9.09 -14.32 -9.00
N SER A 195 -8.21 -14.30 -9.99
CA SER A 195 -7.04 -15.19 -10.11
C SER A 195 -5.75 -14.49 -9.68
N ASP A 196 -5.69 -13.17 -9.82
CA ASP A 196 -4.56 -12.35 -9.40
C ASP A 196 -4.45 -12.26 -7.86
N PHE A 197 -3.22 -12.05 -7.35
CA PHE A 197 -2.99 -11.70 -5.95
C PHE A 197 -3.58 -10.32 -5.64
N LEU A 198 -4.41 -10.29 -4.59
CA LEU A 198 -4.98 -9.07 -4.05
C LEU A 198 -4.28 -8.69 -2.75
N LYS A 199 -4.40 -7.43 -2.33
CA LYS A 199 -3.84 -6.96 -1.06
C LYS A 199 -4.36 -7.73 0.18
N THR A 200 -5.51 -8.39 0.06
CA THR A 200 -6.11 -9.23 1.11
C THR A 200 -5.83 -10.72 0.95
N SER A 201 -5.16 -11.13 -0.12
CA SER A 201 -4.73 -12.52 -0.32
C SER A 201 -3.75 -12.92 0.79
N GLY A 202 -3.76 -14.21 1.13
CA GLY A 202 -2.83 -14.76 2.11
C GLY A 202 -2.79 -16.29 2.04
N PRO A 203 -1.80 -16.92 2.67
CA PRO A 203 -1.69 -18.37 2.70
C PRO A 203 -2.98 -19.01 3.23
N LYS A 204 -3.47 -20.04 2.52
CA LYS A 204 -4.71 -20.78 2.84
C LYS A 204 -5.99 -19.92 2.90
N LYS A 205 -5.95 -18.65 2.46
CA LYS A 205 -7.16 -17.82 2.35
C LYS A 205 -7.78 -17.99 0.96
N PRO A 206 -9.09 -18.20 0.85
CA PRO A 206 -9.75 -18.23 -0.45
C PRO A 206 -9.65 -16.86 -1.12
N HIS A 207 -9.58 -16.85 -2.45
CA HIS A 207 -9.76 -15.61 -3.20
C HIS A 207 -11.18 -15.07 -2.97
N PRO A 208 -11.35 -13.75 -2.86
CA PRO A 208 -12.67 -13.18 -2.73
C PRO A 208 -13.49 -13.45 -4.00
N VAL A 209 -14.80 -13.54 -3.82
CA VAL A 209 -15.76 -13.68 -4.92
C VAL A 209 -16.81 -12.59 -4.73
N LEU A 210 -17.02 -11.76 -5.74
CA LEU A 210 -18.07 -10.74 -5.70
C LEU A 210 -19.31 -11.32 -6.34
N ARG A 211 -20.41 -11.40 -5.57
CA ARG A 211 -21.69 -11.91 -6.02
C ARG A 211 -22.70 -10.77 -6.03
N PHE A 212 -23.40 -10.63 -7.14
CA PHE A 212 -24.45 -9.63 -7.28
C PHE A 212 -25.71 -10.30 -7.81
N HIS A 213 -26.85 -9.84 -7.32
CA HIS A 213 -28.17 -10.26 -7.79
C HIS A 213 -28.74 -9.18 -8.71
N PHE A 214 -29.62 -9.56 -9.62
CA PHE A 214 -30.41 -8.57 -10.36
C PHE A 214 -31.27 -7.76 -9.40
N PHE A 215 -31.08 -6.45 -9.36
CA PHE A 215 -31.88 -5.55 -8.54
C PHE A 215 -33.12 -5.13 -9.33
N ARG A 216 -34.20 -5.90 -9.20
CA ARG A 216 -35.42 -5.74 -10.03
C ARG A 216 -36.33 -4.63 -9.52
N GLU A 217 -36.31 -4.41 -8.21
CA GLU A 217 -37.08 -3.38 -7.51
C GLU A 217 -36.56 -1.97 -7.82
N ASN A 218 -35.27 -1.86 -8.10
CA ASN A 218 -34.64 -0.60 -8.48
C ASN A 218 -33.60 -0.81 -9.61
N PRO A 219 -34.06 -0.83 -10.87
CA PRO A 219 -33.20 -1.09 -12.02
C PRO A 219 -32.16 0.02 -12.22
N GLU A 220 -32.44 1.26 -11.80
CA GLU A 220 -31.48 2.36 -11.92
C GLU A 220 -30.27 2.24 -10.98
N HIS A 221 -30.24 1.25 -10.08
CA HIS A 221 -29.07 0.91 -9.27
C HIS A 221 -28.57 -0.54 -9.50
N CYS A 222 -29.09 -1.22 -10.53
CA CYS A 222 -28.70 -2.60 -10.80
C CYS A 222 -27.28 -2.68 -11.39
N ILE A 223 -26.35 -3.19 -10.59
CA ILE A 223 -24.97 -3.44 -11.00
C ILE A 223 -24.87 -4.52 -12.08
N CYS A 224 -25.72 -5.55 -12.02
CA CYS A 224 -25.75 -6.62 -13.02
C CYS A 224 -26.08 -6.07 -14.41
N SER A 225 -27.16 -5.30 -14.52
CA SER A 225 -27.57 -4.66 -15.77
C SER A 225 -26.50 -3.69 -16.27
N THR A 226 -25.92 -2.90 -15.36
CA THR A 226 -24.86 -1.92 -15.71
C THR A 226 -23.61 -2.63 -16.25
N LEU A 227 -23.15 -3.70 -15.61
CA LEU A 227 -21.96 -4.44 -16.03
C LEU A 227 -22.17 -5.16 -17.36
N MET A 228 -23.34 -5.79 -17.55
CA MET A 228 -23.67 -6.44 -18.83
C MET A 228 -23.74 -5.42 -19.97
N HIS A 229 -24.40 -4.28 -19.75
CA HIS A 229 -24.47 -3.21 -20.76
C HIS A 229 -23.08 -2.66 -21.10
N TYR A 230 -22.23 -2.43 -20.08
CA TYR A 230 -20.85 -1.99 -20.29
C TYR A 230 -20.03 -3.00 -21.10
N ILE A 231 -20.12 -4.29 -20.77
CA ILE A 231 -19.42 -5.36 -21.50
C ILE A 231 -19.89 -5.40 -22.96
N GLU A 232 -21.19 -5.32 -23.20
CA GLU A 232 -21.75 -5.38 -24.56
C GLU A 232 -21.29 -4.19 -25.41
N LYS A 233 -21.34 -2.98 -24.84
CA LYS A 233 -20.86 -1.77 -25.50
C LYS A 233 -19.37 -1.83 -25.86
N ASN A 234 -18.57 -2.55 -25.07
CA ASN A 234 -17.13 -2.67 -25.26
C ASN A 234 -16.72 -3.88 -26.13
N LYS A 235 -17.66 -4.76 -26.53
CA LYS A 235 -17.40 -5.80 -27.54
C LYS A 235 -17.41 -5.23 -28.97
N GLY A 236 -18.04 -4.08 -29.18
CA GLY A 236 -18.18 -3.42 -30.48
C GLY A 236 -17.02 -2.46 -30.85
N ILE A 237 -15.96 -2.42 -30.05
CA ILE A 237 -14.73 -1.65 -30.25
C ILE A 237 -13.58 -2.64 -30.41
#